data_AF-A0A268TIE0-F1
#
_entry.id   AF-A0A268TIE0-F1
#
_cell.length_a   1.000
_cell.length_b   1.000
_cell.length_c   1.000
_cell.angle_alpha   90.00
_cell.angle_beta   90.00
_cell.angle_gamma   90.00
#
_symmetry.space_group_name_H-M   'P 1'
#
loop_
_entity.id
_entity.type
_entity.pdbx_description
1 polymer ?
#
loop_
_entity_poly.entity_id
_entity_poly.type
_entity_poly.pdbx_seq_one_letter_code
_entity_poly.pdbx_strand_id
1 'polypeptide(L)'
;MLKQNGVALVSVAGLIQISRYDYDRWGDYHRFTDMGMQKAFGEVFGEKNIEVKAYGNVLSAMGELQGIAAEELTEEELLQEDNDYQVVITIKAIKNNI
;
A
#
# COMPACT_ATOMS: atom_id res chain seq x y z
N MET A 1 8.70 15.97 -13.42
CA MET A 1 7.43 15.53 -14.06
C MET A 1 7.72 14.37 -15.00
N LEU A 2 6.86 13.34 -15.05
CA LEU A 2 7.04 12.19 -15.92
C LEU A 2 6.87 12.56 -17.41
N LYS A 3 7.68 11.90 -18.27
CA LYS A 3 7.47 11.91 -19.73
C LYS A 3 6.23 11.10 -20.09
N GLN A 4 5.77 11.24 -21.33
CA GLN A 4 4.68 10.43 -21.85
C GLN A 4 5.01 8.94 -21.76
N ASN A 5 4.05 8.13 -21.31
CA ASN A 5 4.21 6.71 -20.99
C ASN A 5 5.25 6.41 -19.91
N GLY A 6 5.69 7.44 -19.17
CA GLY A 6 6.57 7.27 -18.01
C GLY A 6 5.84 6.58 -16.87
N VAL A 7 6.58 5.73 -16.15
CA VAL A 7 6.05 4.96 -15.01
C VAL A 7 6.64 5.50 -13.72
N ALA A 8 5.79 5.82 -12.75
CA ALA A 8 6.19 5.98 -11.35
C ALA A 8 6.05 4.64 -10.64
N LEU A 9 7.14 4.18 -10.02
CA LEU A 9 7.13 3.11 -9.03
C LEU A 9 7.34 3.77 -7.67
N VAL A 10 6.37 3.60 -6.78
CA VAL A 10 6.34 4.27 -5.48
C VAL A 10 6.05 3.23 -4.41
N SER A 11 6.69 3.38 -3.26
CA SER A 11 6.26 2.72 -2.02
C SER A 11 5.97 3.76 -0.96
N VAL A 12 4.99 3.47 -0.12
CA VAL A 12 4.66 4.24 1.08
C VAL A 12 4.49 3.31 2.27
N ALA A 13 4.75 3.82 3.47
CA ALA A 13 4.61 3.05 4.71
C ALA A 13 3.19 3.20 5.28
N GLY A 14 2.56 2.07 5.57
CA GLY A 14 1.42 1.95 6.47
C GLY A 14 1.88 1.27 7.76
N LEU A 15 1.12 1.38 8.85
CA LEU A 15 1.52 0.74 10.12
C LEU A 15 0.36 0.61 11.11
N ILE A 16 -0.56 1.55 11.08
CA ILE A 16 -1.73 1.54 11.95
C ILE A 16 -2.76 0.56 11.40
N GLN A 17 -3.25 -0.32 12.27
CA GLN A 17 -4.31 -1.26 11.94
C GLN A 17 -5.47 -0.56 11.23
N ILE A 18 -6.01 -1.23 10.22
CA ILE A 18 -7.23 -0.83 9.54
C ILE A 18 -8.41 -1.39 10.32
N SER A 19 -9.30 -0.50 10.75
CA SER A 19 -10.62 -0.89 11.24
C SER A 19 -11.43 -1.42 10.05
N ARG A 20 -11.54 -2.74 9.90
CA ARG A 20 -12.31 -3.36 8.81
C ARG A 20 -13.75 -2.87 8.77
N TYR A 21 -14.35 -2.67 9.95
CA TYR A 21 -15.72 -2.17 10.08
C TYR A 21 -15.91 -0.80 9.42
N ASP A 22 -14.97 0.12 9.65
CA ASP A 22 -15.02 1.47 9.10
C ASP A 22 -14.61 1.51 7.63
N TYR A 23 -13.54 0.77 7.31
CA TYR A 23 -13.00 0.67 5.95
C TYR A 23 -14.06 0.22 4.95
N ASP A 24 -14.85 -0.82 5.29
CA ASP A 24 -15.86 -1.36 4.37
C ASP A 24 -17.10 -0.45 4.22
N ARG A 25 -17.38 0.43 5.19
CA ARG A 25 -18.61 1.25 5.23
C ARG A 25 -18.40 2.69 4.79
N TRP A 26 -17.28 3.27 5.18
CA TRP A 26 -16.97 4.69 5.02
C TRP A 26 -15.66 4.93 4.26
N GLY A 27 -14.83 3.89 4.12
CA GLY A 27 -13.54 3.94 3.46
C GLY A 27 -12.44 4.51 4.34
N ASP A 28 -11.22 4.47 3.80
CA ASP A 28 -10.01 5.00 4.43
C ASP A 28 -9.15 5.72 3.40
N TYR A 29 -9.50 6.98 3.13
CA TYR A 29 -8.96 7.75 2.01
C TYR A 29 -7.82 8.71 2.38
N HIS A 30 -7.55 8.89 3.66
CA HIS A 30 -6.65 9.92 4.17
C HIS A 30 -5.35 9.36 4.75
N ARG A 31 -5.21 8.04 4.77
CA ARG A 31 -4.00 7.34 5.20
C ARG A 31 -3.34 6.65 4.01
N PHE A 32 -2.10 6.22 4.22
CA PHE A 32 -1.40 5.33 3.30
C PHE A 32 -1.92 3.91 3.48
N THR A 33 -3.04 3.65 2.81
CA THR A 33 -3.65 2.33 2.60
C THR A 33 -3.81 2.10 1.10
N ASP A 34 -4.11 0.87 0.71
CA ASP A 34 -4.50 0.53 -0.65
C ASP A 34 -5.65 1.43 -1.16
N MET A 35 -6.70 1.65 -0.38
CA MET A 35 -7.84 2.50 -0.75
C MET A 35 -7.43 3.97 -0.90
N GLY A 36 -6.65 4.49 0.05
CA GLY A 36 -6.16 5.87 0.01
C GLY A 36 -5.25 6.11 -1.19
N MET A 37 -4.34 5.18 -1.49
CA MET A 37 -3.42 5.27 -2.62
C MET A 37 -4.12 5.05 -3.96
N GLN A 38 -5.10 4.15 -4.02
CA GLN A 38 -5.95 3.96 -5.20
C GLN A 38 -6.67 5.27 -5.53
N LYS A 39 -7.25 5.96 -4.54
CA LYS A 39 -7.90 7.25 -4.76
C LYS A 39 -6.91 8.33 -5.17
N ALA A 40 -5.87 8.55 -4.36
CA ALA A 40 -4.94 9.66 -4.57
C ALA A 40 -4.20 9.57 -5.92
N PHE A 41 -3.72 8.39 -6.31
CA PHE A 41 -3.09 8.21 -7.62
C PHE A 41 -4.13 8.09 -8.75
N GLY A 42 -5.30 7.52 -8.49
CA GLY A 42 -6.38 7.39 -9.46
C GLY A 42 -6.90 8.75 -9.94
N GLU A 43 -7.01 9.72 -9.05
CA GLU A 43 -7.39 11.11 -9.37
C GLU A 43 -6.39 11.81 -10.31
N VAL A 44 -5.11 11.40 -10.30
CA VAL A 44 -4.04 12.04 -11.09
C VAL A 44 -3.73 11.28 -12.38
N PHE A 45 -3.65 9.95 -12.31
CA PHE A 45 -3.22 9.09 -13.41
C PHE A 45 -4.39 8.38 -14.12
N GLY A 46 -5.57 8.34 -13.50
CA GLY A 46 -6.71 7.54 -13.93
C GLY A 46 -6.65 6.11 -13.37
N GLU A 47 -7.77 5.61 -12.85
CA GLU A 47 -7.84 4.31 -12.15
C GLU A 47 -7.33 3.12 -12.99
N LYS A 48 -7.51 3.16 -14.31
CA LYS A 48 -7.05 2.10 -15.23
C LYS A 48 -5.54 2.09 -15.48
N ASN A 49 -4.85 3.14 -15.04
CA ASN A 49 -3.43 3.35 -15.30
C ASN A 49 -2.59 3.16 -14.03
N ILE A 50 -3.22 2.67 -12.96
CA ILE A 50 -2.57 2.43 -11.68
C ILE A 50 -2.76 0.98 -11.23
N GLU A 51 -1.76 0.46 -10.55
CA GLU A 51 -1.81 -0.80 -9.82
C GLU A 51 -1.31 -0.50 -8.40
N VAL A 52 -2.15 -0.77 -7.41
CA VAL A 52 -1.85 -0.60 -5.99
C VAL A 52 -1.87 -1.98 -5.32
N LYS A 53 -0.85 -2.28 -4.54
CA LYS A 53 -0.75 -3.51 -3.74
C LYS A 53 -0.27 -3.20 -2.34
N ALA A 54 -0.85 -3.84 -1.35
CA ALA A 54 -0.42 -3.74 0.03
C ALA A 54 0.21 -5.06 0.48
N TYR A 55 1.25 -4.95 1.29
CA TYR A 55 1.97 -6.05 1.91
C TYR A 55 2.07 -5.82 3.40
N GLY A 56 2.08 -6.90 4.16
CA GLY A 56 2.22 -6.88 5.60
C GLY A 56 1.14 -7.70 6.30
N ASN A 57 1.40 -7.87 7.58
CA ASN A 57 0.56 -8.56 8.55
C ASN A 57 0.89 -8.06 9.96
N VAL A 58 0.15 -8.55 10.96
CA VAL A 58 0.37 -8.14 12.35
C VAL A 58 1.79 -8.42 12.84
N LEU A 59 2.41 -9.53 12.42
CA LEU A 59 3.76 -9.91 12.84
C LEU A 59 4.82 -8.98 12.23
N SER A 60 4.74 -8.69 10.94
CA SER A 60 5.63 -7.72 10.28
C SER A 60 5.44 -6.29 10.82
N ALA A 61 4.21 -5.88 11.13
CA ALA A 61 3.95 -4.59 11.78
C ALA A 61 4.59 -4.52 13.19
N MET A 62 4.51 -5.60 13.97
CA MET A 62 5.20 -5.71 15.25
C MET A 62 6.72 -5.72 15.07
N GLY A 63 7.23 -6.43 14.07
CA GLY A 63 8.65 -6.49 13.75
C GLY A 63 9.23 -5.10 13.46
N GLU A 64 8.58 -4.33 12.59
CA GLU A 64 8.96 -2.94 12.29
C GLU A 64 8.99 -2.07 13.56
N LEU A 65 7.96 -2.17 14.40
CA LEU A 65 7.88 -1.40 15.65
C LEU A 65 8.93 -1.79 16.70
N GLN A 66 9.40 -3.03 16.67
CA GLN A 66 10.40 -3.55 17.62
C GLN A 66 11.83 -3.53 17.05
N GLY A 67 12.01 -3.14 15.78
CA GLY A 67 13.31 -3.14 15.11
C GLY A 67 13.83 -4.53 14.78
N ILE A 68 12.94 -5.51 14.57
CA ILE A 68 13.27 -6.85 14.09
C ILE A 68 13.56 -6.78 12.59
N ALA A 69 14.69 -7.34 12.16
CA ALA A 69 15.05 -7.37 10.75
C ALA A 69 14.18 -8.40 9.99
N ALA A 70 13.93 -8.13 8.70
CA ALA A 70 13.13 -9.02 7.86
C ALA A 70 13.74 -10.44 7.76
N GLU A 71 15.07 -10.53 7.79
CA GLU A 71 15.84 -11.78 7.74
C GLU A 71 15.71 -12.64 9.01
N GLU A 72 15.16 -12.09 10.09
CA GLU A 72 14.85 -12.82 11.32
C GLU A 72 13.48 -13.52 11.27
N LEU A 73 12.65 -13.19 10.27
CA LEU A 73 11.37 -13.84 10.00
C LEU A 73 11.51 -14.83 8.83
N THR A 74 10.71 -15.88 8.83
CA THR A 74 10.59 -16.74 7.66
C THR A 74 9.86 -16.01 6.52
N GLU A 75 10.11 -16.42 5.28
CA GLU A 75 9.39 -15.86 4.12
C GLU A 75 7.87 -16.04 4.25
N GLU A 76 7.42 -17.18 4.80
CA GLU A 76 5.99 -17.44 5.04
C GLU A 76 5.39 -16.48 6.08
N GLU A 77 6.10 -16.22 7.18
CA GLU A 77 5.70 -15.26 8.21
C GLU A 77 5.69 -13.81 7.68
N LEU A 78 6.69 -13.43 6.89
CA LEU A 78 6.86 -12.07 6.40
C LEU A 78 5.89 -11.75 5.25
N LEU A 79 5.67 -12.70 4.33
CA LEU A 79 4.89 -12.50 3.11
C LEU A 79 3.41 -12.90 3.25
N GLN A 80 2.97 -13.35 4.42
CA GLN A 80 1.54 -13.51 4.67
C GLN A 80 0.85 -12.14 4.51
N GLU A 81 -0.14 -12.08 3.61
CA GLU A 81 -0.92 -10.86 3.39
C GLU A 81 -2.09 -10.80 4.37
N ASP A 82 -2.17 -9.70 5.11
CA ASP A 82 -3.28 -9.35 5.98
C ASP A 82 -3.83 -7.98 5.58
N ASN A 83 -5.08 -7.95 5.14
CA ASN A 83 -5.72 -6.72 4.68
C ASN A 83 -5.90 -5.68 5.80
N ASP A 84 -5.82 -6.09 7.08
CA ASP A 84 -5.98 -5.21 8.23
C ASP A 84 -4.66 -4.60 8.72
N TYR A 85 -3.51 -5.11 8.24
CA TYR A 85 -2.17 -4.67 8.62
C TYR A 85 -1.28 -4.42 7.40
N GLN A 86 -1.59 -3.35 6.67
CA GLN A 86 -0.83 -2.93 5.50
C GLN A 86 0.42 -2.16 5.94
N VAL A 87 1.60 -2.79 5.87
CA VAL A 87 2.89 -2.22 6.30
C VAL A 87 3.58 -1.49 5.15
N VAL A 88 3.58 -2.09 3.96
CA VAL A 88 4.16 -1.47 2.75
C VAL A 88 3.11 -1.46 1.66
N ILE A 89 2.81 -0.28 1.12
CA ILE A 89 1.90 -0.13 -0.02
C ILE A 89 2.74 0.30 -1.21
N THR A 90 2.63 -0.46 -2.30
CA THR A 90 3.32 -0.19 -3.56
C THR A 90 2.33 0.32 -4.60
N ILE A 91 2.79 1.27 -5.41
CA ILE A 91 2.01 1.88 -6.48
C ILE A 91 2.86 1.87 -7.75
N LYS A 92 2.27 1.34 -8.82
CA LYS A 92 2.74 1.55 -10.19
C LYS A 92 1.74 2.45 -10.89
N ALA A 93 2.18 3.64 -11.32
CA ALA A 93 1.32 4.60 -12.01
C ALA A 93 1.91 4.99 -13.35
N ILE A 94 1.13 4.85 -14.42
CA ILE A 94 1.55 5.12 -15.79
C ILE A 94 0.96 6.46 -16.25
N LYS A 95 1.81 7.39 -16.67
CA LYS A 95 1.36 8.62 -17.31
C LYS A 95 0.88 8.33 -18.73
N ASN A 96 -0.43 8.22 -18.90
CA ASN A 96 -1.08 8.12 -20.21
C ASN A 96 -1.46 9.52 -20.74
N ASN A 97 -1.72 9.59 -22.05
CA ASN A 97 -2.21 10.82 -22.67
C ASN A 97 -3.62 11.07 -22.12
N ILE A 98 -3.82 12.21 -21.43
CA ILE A 98 -5.15 12.78 -21.19
C ILE A 98 -5.60 13.44 -22.49
#